data_AF-A0A0K8V6I2-F1
#
_entry.id   AF-A0A0K8V6I2-F1
#
_cell.length_a   1.000
_cell.length_b   1.000
_cell.length_c   1.000
_cell.angle_alpha   90.00
_cell.angle_beta   90.00
_cell.angle_gamma   90.00
#
_symmetry.space_group_name_H-M   'P 1'
#
loop_
_entity.id
_entity.type
_entity.pdbx_description
1 polymer ?
#
loop_
_entity_poly.entity_id
_entity_poly.type
_entity_poly.pdbx_seq_one_letter_code
_entity_poly.pdbx_strand_id
1 'polypeptide(L)'
;SGIPNVVLKTAITRNIDPFRTMYNTCIQENRFPSIWKRQNLILLPKPNKPLTEPSHFRPLCMLDSAGKILERIIYQRLNKAIDDAGGLSPNQFGFRKARSTIAAVNLVKTLAERAISGKRWKGGKIQYCMAVTLDVKNAFNSASWRSILSALKSFSVPSHTFTTNSKLFRG
;
A
#
# COMPACT_ATOMS: atom_id res chain seq x y z
N SER A 1 -10.78 -10.36 -20.40
CA SER A 1 -11.77 -9.27 -20.41
C SER A 1 -12.56 -9.32 -19.12
N GLY A 2 -12.63 -8.18 -18.42
CA GLY A 2 -13.34 -8.04 -17.14
C GLY A 2 -14.69 -7.32 -17.30
N ILE A 3 -15.50 -7.29 -16.25
CA ILE A 3 -16.78 -6.56 -16.26
C ILE A 3 -16.48 -5.05 -16.28
N PRO A 4 -17.03 -4.27 -17.24
CA PRO A 4 -16.81 -2.83 -17.26
C PRO A 4 -17.30 -2.16 -15.96
N ASN A 5 -16.54 -1.18 -15.48
CA ASN A 5 -16.87 -0.45 -14.23
C ASN A 5 -18.30 0.11 -14.22
N VAL A 6 -18.78 0.61 -15.37
CA VAL A 6 -20.13 1.16 -15.51
C VAL A 6 -21.18 0.10 -15.27
N VAL A 7 -21.02 -1.09 -15.85
CA VAL A 7 -21.96 -2.22 -15.69
C VAL A 7 -21.99 -2.67 -14.23
N LEU A 8 -20.82 -2.84 -13.62
CA LEU A 8 -20.71 -3.27 -12.23
C LEU A 8 -21.32 -2.25 -11.27
N LYS A 9 -21.06 -0.96 -11.50
CA LYS A 9 -21.66 0.14 -10.71
C LYS A 9 -23.18 0.13 -10.83
N THR A 10 -23.72 0.06 -12.03
CA THR A 10 -25.17 0.02 -12.27
C THR A 10 -25.81 -1.20 -11.60
N ALA A 11 -25.21 -2.38 -11.71
CA ALA A 11 -25.73 -3.59 -11.09
C ALA A 11 -25.75 -3.49 -9.56
N ILE A 12 -24.67 -3.02 -8.94
CA ILE A 12 -24.58 -2.82 -7.48
C ILE A 12 -25.60 -1.78 -7.01
N THR A 13 -25.77 -0.67 -7.75
CA THR A 13 -26.75 0.37 -7.38
C THR A 13 -28.19 -0.13 -7.49
N ARG A 14 -28.49 -1.02 -8.44
CA ARG A 14 -29.83 -1.61 -8.58
C ARG A 14 -30.15 -2.63 -7.50
N ASN A 15 -29.19 -3.47 -7.13
CA ASN A 15 -29.37 -4.45 -6.07
C ASN A 15 -28.03 -4.75 -5.39
N ILE A 16 -27.82 -4.21 -4.19
CA ILE A 16 -26.56 -4.35 -3.46
C ILE A 16 -26.42 -5.69 -2.74
N ASP A 17 -27.52 -6.34 -2.37
CA ASP A 17 -27.50 -7.47 -1.44
C ASP A 17 -26.77 -8.71 -1.99
N PRO A 18 -26.97 -9.13 -3.26
CA PRO A 18 -26.20 -10.22 -3.85
C PRO A 18 -24.69 -9.96 -3.82
N PHE A 19 -24.26 -8.73 -4.10
CA PHE A 19 -22.85 -8.35 -4.09
C PHE A 19 -22.30 -8.31 -2.67
N ARG A 20 -23.06 -7.77 -1.71
CA ARG A 20 -22.70 -7.75 -0.30
C ARG A 20 -22.49 -9.17 0.21
N THR A 21 -23.44 -10.06 -0.05
CA THR A 21 -23.34 -11.48 0.30
C THR A 21 -22.12 -12.12 -0.34
N MET A 22 -21.94 -11.96 -1.66
CA MET A 22 -20.79 -12.49 -2.39
C MET A 22 -19.44 -12.05 -1.79
N TYR A 23 -19.23 -10.75 -1.55
CA TYR A 23 -17.97 -10.25 -1.00
C TYR A 23 -17.77 -10.70 0.46
N ASN A 24 -18.82 -10.74 1.27
CA ASN A 24 -18.74 -11.25 2.64
C ASN A 24 -18.37 -12.73 2.65
N THR A 25 -18.99 -13.55 1.79
CA THR A 25 -18.63 -14.97 1.64
C THR A 25 -17.18 -15.14 1.21
N CYS A 26 -16.69 -14.36 0.23
CA CYS A 26 -15.29 -14.39 -0.18
C CYS A 26 -14.32 -14.16 1.00
N ILE A 27 -14.64 -13.19 1.86
CA ILE A 27 -13.82 -12.84 3.03
C ILE A 27 -13.92 -13.91 4.12
N GLN A 28 -15.13 -14.39 4.43
CA GLN A 28 -15.37 -15.40 5.48
C GLN A 28 -14.71 -16.75 5.12
N GLU A 29 -14.83 -17.17 3.86
CA GLU A 29 -14.26 -18.43 3.37
C GLU A 29 -12.78 -18.33 2.99
N ASN A 30 -12.15 -17.17 3.13
CA ASN A 30 -10.78 -16.94 2.69
C ASN A 30 -10.57 -17.29 1.22
N ARG A 31 -11.49 -16.87 0.34
CA ARG A 31 -11.51 -17.22 -1.08
C ARG A 31 -11.44 -15.96 -1.92
N PHE A 32 -10.40 -15.87 -2.73
CA PHE A 32 -10.31 -14.90 -3.82
C PHE A 32 -10.61 -15.62 -5.14
N PRO A 33 -11.75 -15.35 -5.80
CA PRO A 33 -12.13 -16.03 -7.04
C PRO A 33 -11.03 -15.99 -8.10
N SER A 34 -10.71 -17.14 -8.69
CA SER A 34 -9.63 -17.28 -9.68
C SER A 34 -9.85 -16.41 -10.92
N ILE A 35 -11.11 -16.22 -11.33
CA ILE A 35 -11.45 -15.33 -12.44
C ILE A 35 -11.06 -13.87 -12.17
N TRP A 36 -11.15 -13.41 -10.92
CA TRP A 36 -10.73 -12.06 -10.53
C TRP A 36 -9.22 -11.92 -10.39
N LYS A 37 -8.48 -13.03 -10.27
CA LYS A 37 -7.01 -13.04 -10.27
C LYS A 37 -6.41 -12.89 -11.67
N ARG A 38 -7.21 -13.02 -12.74
CA ARG A 38 -6.72 -12.77 -14.10
C ARG A 38 -6.39 -11.29 -14.24
N GLN A 39 -5.11 -11.01 -14.46
CA GLN A 39 -4.59 -9.65 -14.56
C GLN A 39 -4.22 -9.34 -16.00
N ASN A 40 -4.53 -8.13 -16.44
CA ASN A 40 -3.97 -7.59 -17.68
C ASN A 40 -2.60 -6.96 -17.34
N LEU A 41 -1.53 -7.54 -17.86
CA LEU A 41 -0.18 -7.01 -17.72
C LEU A 41 0.05 -5.90 -18.76
N ILE A 42 0.35 -4.70 -18.27
CA ILE A 42 0.77 -3.56 -19.09
C ILE A 42 2.22 -3.24 -18.72
N LEU A 43 3.10 -3.16 -19.72
CA LEU A 43 4.50 -2.78 -19.52
C LEU A 43 4.67 -1.29 -19.81
N LEU A 44 4.90 -0.49 -18.77
CA LEU A 44 5.19 0.94 -18.94
C LEU A 44 6.70 1.18 -19.10
N PRO A 45 7.17 1.83 -20.15
CA PRO A 45 8.59 2.12 -20.30
C PRO A 45 9.10 3.06 -19.20
N LYS A 46 10.31 2.80 -18.70
CA LYS A 46 11.02 3.75 -17.83
C LYS A 46 11.54 4.90 -18.69
N PRO A 47 11.42 6.16 -18.23
CA PRO A 47 11.95 7.30 -18.96
C PRO A 47 13.45 7.13 -19.17
N ASN A 48 13.93 7.57 -20.34
CA ASN A 48 15.34 7.59 -20.71
C ASN A 48 16.04 6.22 -20.70
N LYS A 49 15.30 5.12 -20.95
CA LYS A 49 15.88 3.78 -21.13
C LYS A 49 15.46 3.18 -22.48
N PRO A 50 16.37 2.46 -23.16
CA PRO A 50 16.04 1.76 -24.41
C PRO A 50 15.03 0.62 -24.13
N LEU A 51 14.18 0.28 -25.09
CA LEU A 51 13.13 -0.73 -24.92
C LEU A 51 13.61 -2.18 -25.13
N THR A 52 14.86 -2.45 -24.74
CA THR A 52 15.56 -3.71 -25.06
C THR A 52 15.54 -4.72 -23.93
N GLU A 53 15.41 -4.28 -22.67
CA GLU A 53 15.51 -5.14 -21.49
C GLU A 53 14.20 -5.15 -20.69
N PRO A 54 13.74 -6.29 -20.14
CA PRO A 54 12.57 -6.35 -19.26
C PRO A 54 12.68 -5.40 -18.06
N SER A 55 13.90 -5.21 -17.53
CA SER A 55 14.17 -4.29 -16.41
C SER A 55 13.93 -2.81 -16.75
N HIS A 56 13.78 -2.47 -18.03
CA HIS A 56 13.49 -1.12 -18.51
C HIS A 56 11.99 -0.80 -18.51
N PHE A 57 11.15 -1.77 -18.17
CA PHE A 57 9.72 -1.57 -18.01
C PHE A 57 9.32 -1.55 -16.52
N ARG A 58 8.16 -0.96 -16.25
CA ARG A 58 7.41 -1.09 -14.99
C ARG A 58 6.18 -1.93 -15.29
N PRO A 59 6.11 -3.18 -14.80
CA PRO A 59 4.91 -4.00 -14.98
C PRO A 59 3.77 -3.41 -14.14
N LEU A 60 2.63 -3.19 -14.78
CA LEU A 60 1.35 -2.87 -14.14
C LEU A 60 0.39 -4.02 -14.37
N CYS A 61 0.03 -4.71 -13.29
CA CYS A 61 -0.99 -5.74 -13.32
C CYS A 61 -2.34 -5.13 -12.97
N MET A 62 -3.25 -5.05 -13.93
CA MET A 62 -4.61 -4.58 -13.68
C MET A 62 -5.54 -5.75 -13.36
N LEU A 63 -6.00 -5.81 -12.11
CA LEU A 63 -7.07 -6.73 -11.70
C LEU A 63 -8.42 -6.35 -12.32
N ASP A 64 -9.28 -7.36 -12.41
CA ASP A 64 -10.70 -7.19 -12.72
C ASP A 64 -11.37 -6.25 -11.70
N SER A 65 -12.39 -5.52 -12.16
CA SER A 65 -13.10 -4.52 -11.37
C SER A 65 -13.76 -5.10 -10.12
N ALA A 66 -14.30 -6.31 -10.16
CA ALA A 66 -14.85 -6.97 -8.98
C ALA A 66 -13.73 -7.35 -7.98
N GLY A 67 -12.59 -7.82 -8.49
CA GLY A 67 -11.39 -8.07 -7.68
C GLY A 67 -10.91 -6.82 -6.94
N LYS A 68 -10.85 -5.68 -7.64
CA LYS A 68 -10.49 -4.37 -7.04
C LYS A 68 -11.45 -3.92 -5.94
N ILE A 69 -12.74 -4.24 -6.06
CA ILE A 69 -13.71 -3.95 -4.99
C ILE A 69 -13.41 -4.80 -3.76
N LEU A 70 -13.15 -6.10 -3.93
CA LEU A 70 -12.76 -6.97 -2.81
C LEU A 70 -11.47 -6.47 -2.12
N GLU A 71 -10.45 -6.13 -2.90
CA GLU A 71 -9.23 -5.50 -2.37
C GLU A 71 -9.53 -4.22 -1.59
N ARG A 72 -10.42 -3.37 -2.11
CA ARG A 72 -10.81 -2.12 -1.47
C ARG A 72 -11.52 -2.36 -0.13
N ILE A 73 -12.39 -3.36 -0.05
CA ILE A 73 -13.07 -3.77 1.19
C ILE A 73 -12.03 -4.25 2.22
N ILE A 74 -11.11 -5.12 1.81
CA ILE A 74 -10.04 -5.63 2.67
C ILE A 74 -9.16 -4.46 3.15
N TYR A 75 -8.74 -3.58 2.24
CA TYR A 75 -7.95 -2.38 2.56
C TYR A 75 -8.65 -1.50 3.61
N GLN A 76 -9.95 -1.26 3.48
CA GLN A 76 -10.70 -0.46 4.46
C GLN A 76 -10.75 -1.12 5.82
N ARG A 77 -10.99 -2.45 5.89
CA ARG A 77 -10.99 -3.21 7.14
C ARG A 77 -9.61 -3.20 7.81
N LEU A 78 -8.55 -3.35 7.03
CA LEU A 78 -7.17 -3.28 7.52
C LEU A 78 -6.83 -1.91 8.09
N ASN A 79 -7.16 -0.82 7.40
CA ASN A 79 -6.90 0.53 7.93
C ASN A 79 -7.68 0.78 9.22
N LYS A 80 -8.95 0.37 9.27
CA LYS A 80 -9.75 0.50 10.50
C LYS A 80 -9.08 -0.24 11.66
N ALA A 81 -8.68 -1.50 11.46
CA ALA A 81 -8.02 -2.27 12.51
C ALA A 81 -6.69 -1.64 12.97
N ILE A 82 -5.89 -1.13 12.02
CA ILE A 82 -4.64 -0.42 12.34
C ILE A 82 -4.93 0.84 13.15
N ASP A 83 -5.91 1.65 12.75
CA ASP A 83 -6.29 2.89 13.44
C ASP A 83 -6.84 2.60 14.85
N ASP A 84 -7.70 1.58 14.98
CA ASP A 84 -8.25 1.13 16.28
C ASP A 84 -7.14 0.63 17.23
N ALA A 85 -6.04 0.11 16.69
CA ALA A 85 -4.87 -0.37 17.45
C ALA A 85 -3.80 0.72 17.70
N GLY A 86 -4.14 2.01 17.53
CA GLY A 86 -3.25 3.15 17.80
C GLY A 86 -2.54 3.72 16.58
N GLY A 87 -2.78 3.14 15.40
CA GLY A 87 -2.33 3.65 14.11
C GLY A 87 -0.86 3.39 13.78
N LEU A 88 -0.46 3.89 12.62
CA LEU A 88 0.95 3.88 12.18
C LEU A 88 1.69 5.09 12.73
N SER A 89 3.02 4.94 12.86
CA SER A 89 3.93 6.01 13.30
C SER A 89 3.57 7.38 12.69
N PRO A 90 3.55 8.47 13.46
CA PRO A 90 3.24 9.81 12.94
C PRO A 90 4.24 10.29 11.88
N ASN A 91 5.43 9.68 11.82
CA ASN A 91 6.48 9.96 10.85
C ASN A 91 6.43 9.04 9.61
N GLN A 92 5.43 8.18 9.49
CA GLN A 92 5.13 7.46 8.26
C GLN A 92 4.21 8.30 7.38
N PHE A 93 4.70 8.71 6.20
CA PHE A 93 3.96 9.59 5.27
C PHE A 93 3.49 8.88 4.01
N GLY A 94 4.22 7.87 3.54
CA GLY A 94 3.87 7.11 2.34
C GLY A 94 2.60 6.26 2.55
N PHE A 95 1.79 6.16 1.49
CA PHE A 95 0.59 5.31 1.45
C PHE A 95 -0.44 5.56 2.55
N ARG A 96 -0.51 6.78 3.09
CA ARG A 96 -1.49 7.16 4.12
C ARG A 96 -2.40 8.28 3.66
N LYS A 97 -3.67 8.19 4.07
CA LYS A 97 -4.65 9.26 3.87
C LYS A 97 -4.18 10.52 4.59
N ALA A 98 -4.37 11.68 3.95
CA ALA A 98 -4.01 12.99 4.50
C ALA A 98 -2.51 13.18 4.87
N ARG A 99 -1.61 12.37 4.30
CA ARG A 99 -0.15 12.55 4.40
C ARG A 99 0.41 12.71 2.99
N SER A 100 1.45 13.53 2.85
CA SER A 100 2.08 13.81 1.56
C SER A 100 3.59 13.75 1.64
N THR A 101 4.24 13.61 0.49
CA THR A 101 5.70 13.72 0.37
C THR A 101 6.20 15.10 0.78
N ILE A 102 5.42 16.15 0.50
CA ILE A 102 5.72 17.53 0.92
C ILE A 102 5.80 17.63 2.45
N ALA A 103 4.84 17.04 3.16
CA ALA A 103 4.85 17.03 4.63
C ALA A 103 6.09 16.30 5.19
N ALA A 104 6.51 15.20 4.56
CA ALA A 104 7.73 14.48 4.95
C ALA A 104 8.98 15.34 4.75
N VAL A 105 9.11 16.01 3.60
CA VAL A 105 10.25 16.90 3.29
C VAL A 105 10.30 18.08 4.26
N ASN A 106 9.15 18.70 4.55
CA ASN A 106 9.07 19.81 5.49
C ASN A 106 9.49 19.40 6.90
N LEU A 107 9.14 18.18 7.35
CA LEU A 107 9.59 17.67 8.63
C LEU A 107 11.13 17.55 8.68
N VAL A 108 11.74 16.94 7.65
CA VAL A 108 13.20 16.80 7.56
C VAL A 108 13.88 18.18 7.55
N LYS A 109 13.36 19.12 6.74
CA LYS A 109 13.87 20.49 6.68
C LYS A 109 13.83 21.18 8.05
N THR A 110 12.70 21.10 8.74
CA THR A 110 12.51 21.70 10.07
C THR A 110 13.48 21.11 11.09
N LEU A 111 13.69 19.79 11.06
CA LEU A 111 14.64 19.11 11.95
C LEU A 111 16.08 19.56 11.67
N ALA A 112 16.45 19.68 10.39
CA ALA A 112 17.78 20.16 10.00
C ALA A 112 18.01 21.62 10.43
N GLU A 113 17.04 22.51 10.20
CA GLU A 113 17.10 23.92 10.62
C GLU A 113 17.27 24.05 12.14
N ARG A 114 16.51 23.27 12.93
CA ARG A 114 16.65 23.24 14.40
C ARG A 114 18.00 22.71 14.86
N ALA A 115 18.56 21.72 14.17
CA ALA A 115 19.86 21.16 14.53
C ALA A 115 21.03 22.13 14.31
N ILE A 116 20.88 23.09 13.38
CA ILE A 116 21.93 24.05 13.03
C ILE A 116 21.71 25.47 13.57
N SER A 117 20.58 25.74 14.24
CA SER A 117 20.19 27.08 14.71
C SER A 117 20.94 27.57 15.96
N GLY A 118 21.83 26.74 16.54
CA GLY A 118 22.70 27.14 17.67
C GLY A 118 23.67 28.28 17.33
N LYS A 119 24.11 29.05 18.35
CA LYS A 119 25.01 30.19 18.17
C LYS A 119 26.34 29.76 17.52
N ARG A 120 26.54 30.16 16.26
CA ARG A 120 27.84 30.20 15.57
C ARG A 120 28.70 31.33 16.15
N TRP A 121 29.11 31.24 17.41
CA TRP A 121 30.04 32.22 17.98
C TRP A 121 31.47 31.92 17.52
N LYS A 122 32.30 32.94 17.29
CA LYS A 122 33.77 32.80 17.25
C LYS A 122 34.21 32.05 18.52
N GLY A 123 34.60 30.78 18.37
CA GLY A 123 34.97 29.87 19.47
C GLY A 123 33.95 28.77 19.82
N GLY A 124 32.77 28.75 19.20
CA GLY A 124 31.74 27.71 19.42
C GLY A 124 31.92 26.49 18.51
N LYS A 125 31.64 25.28 19.02
CA LYS A 125 31.66 24.04 18.22
C LYS A 125 30.58 24.10 17.13
N ILE A 126 30.99 23.98 15.86
CA ILE A 126 30.07 23.81 14.72
C ILE A 126 29.25 22.54 14.96
N GLN A 127 27.92 22.66 15.03
CA GLN A 127 27.03 21.51 15.08
C GLN A 127 26.70 21.08 13.64
N TYR A 128 27.08 19.86 13.29
CA TYR A 128 26.79 19.26 11.99
C TYR A 128 25.46 18.51 12.05
N CYS A 129 24.62 18.69 11.03
CA CYS A 129 23.44 17.85 10.81
C CYS A 129 23.78 16.80 9.75
N MET A 130 23.62 15.52 10.11
CA MET A 130 23.79 14.40 9.18
C MET A 130 22.43 13.80 8.85
N ALA A 131 22.14 13.66 7.55
CA ALA A 131 20.99 12.92 7.06
C ALA A 131 21.44 11.54 6.56
N VAL A 132 20.83 10.48 7.07
CA VAL A 132 21.07 9.11 6.62
C VAL A 132 19.81 8.62 5.91
N THR A 133 19.96 8.18 4.66
CA THR A 133 18.85 7.65 3.85
C THR A 133 19.03 6.17 3.60
N LEU A 134 17.94 5.40 3.74
CA LEU A 134 17.90 3.97 3.44
C LEU A 134 16.86 3.73 2.35
N ASP A 135 17.25 2.99 1.30
CA ASP A 135 16.33 2.50 0.28
C ASP A 135 16.38 0.96 0.23
N VAL A 136 15.20 0.34 0.29
CA VAL A 136 15.08 -1.12 0.26
C VAL A 136 14.88 -1.58 -1.17
N LYS A 137 15.90 -2.22 -1.74
CA LYS A 137 15.83 -2.79 -3.08
C LYS A 137 14.68 -3.80 -3.16
N ASN A 138 13.79 -3.59 -4.12
CA ASN A 138 12.68 -4.50 -4.42
C ASN A 138 11.76 -4.81 -3.22
N ALA A 139 11.46 -3.78 -2.40
CA ALA A 139 10.78 -3.92 -1.12
C ALA A 139 9.52 -4.82 -1.13
N PHE A 140 8.68 -4.73 -2.17
CA PHE A 140 7.46 -5.54 -2.27
C PHE A 140 7.74 -7.04 -2.42
N ASN A 141 8.74 -7.42 -3.22
CA ASN A 141 9.09 -8.83 -3.42
C ASN A 141 9.95 -9.38 -2.26
N SER A 142 10.67 -8.49 -1.57
CA SER A 142 11.54 -8.85 -0.44
C SER A 142 10.78 -8.96 0.89
N ALA A 143 9.52 -8.53 0.96
CA ALA A 143 8.75 -8.51 2.19
C ALA A 143 8.38 -9.94 2.68
N SER A 144 8.76 -10.28 3.90
CA SER A 144 8.46 -11.59 4.49
C SER A 144 6.99 -11.71 4.89
N TRP A 145 6.31 -12.74 4.35
CA TRP A 145 4.94 -13.08 4.76
C TRP A 145 4.82 -13.35 6.25
N ARG A 146 5.83 -13.95 6.88
CA ARG A 146 5.82 -14.20 8.33
C ARG A 146 5.78 -12.89 9.10
N SER A 147 6.61 -11.92 8.69
CA SER A 147 6.65 -10.59 9.31
C SER A 147 5.35 -9.82 9.08
N ILE A 148 4.80 -9.87 7.86
CA ILE A 148 3.50 -9.24 7.54
C ILE A 148 2.39 -9.83 8.42
N LEU A 149 2.29 -11.16 8.50
CA LEU A 149 1.27 -11.82 9.31
C LEU A 149 1.44 -11.51 10.80
N SER A 150 2.69 -11.43 11.30
CA SER A 150 2.97 -11.03 12.68
C SER A 150 2.53 -9.59 12.96
N ALA A 151 2.79 -8.67 12.04
CA ALA A 151 2.35 -7.27 12.17
C ALA A 151 0.81 -7.15 12.11
N LEU A 152 0.15 -7.90 11.24
CA LEU A 152 -1.32 -7.90 11.16
C LEU A 152 -1.95 -8.43 12.45
N LYS A 153 -1.33 -9.44 13.08
CA LYS A 153 -1.75 -9.92 14.41
C LYS A 153 -1.56 -8.87 15.50
N SER A 154 -0.46 -8.10 15.48
CA SER A 154 -0.26 -7.04 16.49
C SER A 154 -1.24 -5.88 16.35
N PHE A 155 -1.82 -5.67 15.17
CA PHE A 155 -2.93 -4.72 14.95
C PHE A 155 -4.33 -5.34 15.19
N SER A 156 -4.42 -6.52 15.80
CA SER A 156 -5.69 -7.22 16.08
C SER A 156 -6.56 -7.43 14.84
N VAL A 157 -5.94 -7.54 13.65
CA VAL A 157 -6.68 -7.79 12.41
C VAL A 157 -7.28 -9.20 12.45
N PRO A 158 -8.58 -9.39 12.14
CA PRO A 158 -9.18 -10.71 12.09
C PRO A 158 -8.53 -11.64 11.07
N SER A 159 -8.29 -12.90 11.45
CA SER A 159 -7.57 -13.90 10.64
C SER A 159 -8.12 -14.10 9.22
N HIS A 160 -9.43 -14.01 9.07
CA HIS A 160 -10.10 -14.19 7.79
C HIS A 160 -9.83 -13.02 6.81
N THR A 161 -9.57 -11.81 7.34
CA THR A 161 -9.34 -10.62 6.52
C THR A 161 -7.99 -10.69 5.80
N PHE A 162 -6.95 -11.18 6.48
CA PHE A 162 -5.61 -11.25 5.87
C PHE A 162 -5.29 -12.57 5.17
N THR A 163 -5.96 -13.67 5.51
CA THR A 163 -5.76 -14.96 4.82
C THR A 163 -6.36 -14.94 3.40
N THR A 164 -7.44 -14.19 3.19
CA THR A 164 -7.94 -13.87 1.84
C THR A 164 -6.88 -13.13 1.02
N ASN A 165 -6.17 -12.19 1.65
CA ASN A 165 -5.17 -11.34 1.00
C ASN A 165 -3.89 -12.12 0.66
N SER A 166 -3.41 -13.00 1.53
CA SER A 166 -2.24 -13.82 1.24
C SER A 166 -2.45 -14.75 0.03
N LYS A 167 -3.67 -15.26 -0.19
CA LYS A 167 -4.03 -16.06 -1.37
C LYS A 167 -4.13 -15.25 -2.67
N LEU A 168 -4.30 -13.93 -2.60
CA LEU A 168 -4.21 -13.07 -3.78
C LEU A 168 -2.76 -12.99 -4.28
N PHE A 169 -1.82 -12.81 -3.36
CA PHE A 169 -0.41 -12.62 -3.68
C PHE A 169 0.40 -13.93 -3.79
N ARG A 170 -0.15 -15.04 -3.29
CA ARG A 170 0.34 -16.40 -3.53
C ARG A 170 -0.46 -17.02 -4.68
N GLY A 171 -0.22 -16.50 -5.88
CA GLY A 171 -0.60 -17.13 -7.14
C GLY A 171 0.54 -18.00 -7.63
#